data_AF-A0A438I869-F1
#
_entry.id   AF-A0A438I869-F1
#
_cell.length_a   1.000
_cell.length_b   1.000
_cell.length_c   1.000
_cell.angle_alpha   90.00
_cell.angle_beta   90.00
_cell.angle_gamma   90.00
#
_symmetry.space_group_name_H-M   'P 1'
#
loop_
_entity.id
_entity.type
_entity.pdbx_description
1 polymer ?
#
loop_
_entity_poly.entity_id
_entity_poly.type
_entity_poly.pdbx_seq_one_letter_code
_entity_poly.pdbx_strand_id
1 'polypeptide(L)'
;MPHVALAKMAKRYGPVMFLKMGTNSMVVASTPEAARAFLKTLDINFSSRPPNAGATLLAYHAQDMVFADYGARWKLLRKLSNLHMLGGRLLRTGLRSELLS
;
A
#
# COMPACT_ATOMS: atom_id res chain seq x y z
N MET A 1 -17.64 -9.11 -5.75
CA MET A 1 -16.33 -8.56 -5.34
C MET A 1 -16.42 -7.04 -5.18
N PRO A 2 -15.93 -6.44 -4.08
CA PRO A 2 -16.05 -5.01 -3.81
C PRO A 2 -15.49 -4.10 -4.92
N HIS A 3 -14.34 -4.45 -5.51
CA HIS A 3 -13.70 -3.65 -6.55
C HIS A 3 -14.56 -3.49 -7.82
N VAL A 4 -15.39 -4.48 -8.17
CA VAL A 4 -16.32 -4.40 -9.31
C VAL A 4 -17.44 -3.39 -9.04
N ALA A 5 -17.96 -3.37 -7.80
CA ALA A 5 -19.00 -2.41 -7.42
C ALA A 5 -18.45 -0.97 -7.43
N LEU A 6 -17.24 -0.76 -6.88
CA LEU A 6 -16.55 0.53 -6.92
C LEU A 6 -16.30 1.01 -8.36
N ALA A 7 -15.88 0.12 -9.26
CA ALA A 7 -15.70 0.46 -10.67
C ALA A 7 -17.02 0.86 -11.36
N LYS A 8 -18.14 0.19 -11.04
CA LYS A 8 -19.47 0.58 -11.54
C LYS A 8 -19.91 1.94 -10.99
N MET A 9 -19.64 2.21 -9.72
CA MET A 9 -19.95 3.50 -9.09
C MET A 9 -19.13 4.65 -9.68
N ALA A 10 -17.84 4.43 -9.97
CA ALA A 10 -16.99 5.45 -10.59
C ALA A 10 -17.52 5.94 -11.94
N LYS A 11 -18.16 5.05 -12.71
CA LYS A 11 -18.83 5.43 -13.97
C LYS A 11 -20.01 6.39 -13.76
N ARG A 12 -20.64 6.37 -12.58
CA ARG A 12 -21.81 7.19 -12.25
C ARG A 12 -21.45 8.46 -11.49
N TYR A 13 -20.51 8.39 -10.56
CA TYR A 13 -20.19 9.50 -9.64
C TYR A 13 -18.86 10.19 -9.93
N GLY A 14 -18.08 9.66 -10.87
CA GLY A 14 -16.82 10.23 -11.30
C GLY A 14 -15.57 9.55 -10.73
N PRO A 15 -14.38 10.05 -11.11
CA PRO A 15 -13.09 9.39 -10.87
C PRO A 15 -12.61 9.47 -9.42
N VAL A 16 -13.14 10.40 -8.63
CA VAL A 16 -12.88 10.54 -7.20
C VAL A 16 -14.21 10.54 -6.47
N MET A 17 -14.40 9.58 -5.56
CA MET A 17 -15.66 9.41 -4.83
C MET A 17 -15.41 9.38 -3.33
N PHE A 18 -16.27 10.05 -2.57
CA PHE A 18 -16.32 9.92 -1.11
C PHE A 18 -17.40 8.91 -0.71
N LEU A 19 -17.05 7.97 0.16
CA LEU A 19 -17.93 6.91 0.64
C LEU A 19 -17.92 6.88 2.17
N LYS A 20 -19.12 6.75 2.76
CA LYS A 20 -19.28 6.46 4.19
C LYS A 20 -19.43 4.95 4.37
N MET A 21 -18.42 4.31 4.94
CA MET A 21 -18.35 2.88 5.20
C MET A 21 -18.63 2.62 6.69
N GLY A 22 -19.91 2.56 7.05
CA GLY A 22 -20.34 2.51 8.45
C GLY A 22 -19.88 3.77 9.19
N THR A 23 -19.07 3.61 10.23
CA THR A 23 -18.50 4.75 10.98
C THR A 23 -17.29 5.38 10.29
N ASN A 24 -16.65 4.69 9.35
CA ASN A 24 -15.45 5.15 8.66
C ASN A 24 -15.77 5.93 7.38
N SER A 25 -14.87 6.82 7.01
CA SER A 25 -14.94 7.58 5.77
C SER A 25 -13.82 7.13 4.82
N MET A 26 -14.12 7.00 3.54
CA MET A 26 -13.19 6.54 2.52
C MET A 26 -13.26 7.42 1.28
N VAL A 27 -12.12 7.67 0.66
CA VAL A 27 -12.02 8.28 -0.67
C VAL A 27 -11.50 7.23 -1.65
N VAL A 28 -12.15 7.12 -2.80
CA VAL A 28 -11.80 6.17 -3.87
C VAL A 28 -11.31 6.93 -5.09
N ALA A 29 -10.09 6.62 -5.54
CA ALA A 29 -9.53 7.09 -6.80
C ALA A 29 -9.65 5.99 -7.86
N SER A 30 -10.32 6.25 -8.97
CA SER A 30 -10.70 5.24 -9.97
C SER A 30 -10.10 5.47 -11.36
N THR A 31 -9.21 6.45 -11.54
CA THR A 31 -8.45 6.67 -12.77
C THR A 31 -6.94 6.77 -12.48
N PRO A 32 -6.07 6.56 -13.49
CA PRO A 32 -4.63 6.71 -13.33
C PRO A 32 -4.22 8.11 -12.83
N GLU A 33 -4.87 9.16 -13.32
CA GLU A 33 -4.60 10.55 -12.95
C GLU A 33 -4.96 10.80 -11.48
N ALA A 34 -6.14 10.33 -11.05
CA ALA A 34 -6.55 10.41 -9.67
C ALA A 34 -5.60 9.62 -8.77
N ALA A 35 -5.29 8.37 -9.12
CA ALA A 35 -4.36 7.54 -8.35
C ALA A 35 -2.97 8.19 -8.22
N ARG A 36 -2.46 8.82 -9.29
CA ARG A 36 -1.18 9.55 -9.27
C ARG A 36 -1.20 10.72 -8.29
N ALA A 37 -2.32 11.43 -8.16
CA ALA A 37 -2.44 12.51 -7.19
C ALA A 37 -2.21 12.00 -5.75
N PHE A 38 -2.85 10.89 -5.37
CA PHE A 38 -2.72 10.32 -4.02
C PHE A 38 -1.39 9.59 -3.78
N LEU A 39 -0.91 8.84 -4.77
CA LEU A 39 0.21 7.90 -4.59
C LEU A 39 1.58 8.47 -5.01
N LYS A 40 1.62 9.64 -5.65
CA LYS A 40 2.87 10.28 -6.09
C LYS A 40 2.92 11.76 -5.75
N THR A 41 1.90 12.54 -6.12
CA THR A 41 1.95 14.00 -5.93
C THR A 41 1.79 14.39 -4.46
N LEU A 42 0.91 13.69 -3.74
CA LEU A 42 0.61 13.91 -2.33
C LEU A 42 0.96 12.68 -1.49
N ASP A 43 1.93 11.89 -1.93
CA ASP A 43 2.25 10.58 -1.36
C ASP A 43 2.51 10.64 0.14
N ILE A 44 3.24 11.64 0.64
CA ILE A 44 3.52 11.83 2.07
C ILE A 44 2.22 11.96 2.88
N ASN A 45 1.20 12.66 2.37
CA ASN A 45 -0.07 12.85 3.06
C ASN A 45 -0.88 11.55 3.17
N PHE A 46 -0.68 10.61 2.24
CA PHE A 46 -1.43 9.35 2.13
C PHE A 46 -0.57 8.10 2.37
N SER A 47 0.65 8.28 2.89
CA SER A 47 1.59 7.17 3.11
C SER A 47 1.22 6.33 4.34
N SER A 48 0.69 6.95 5.39
CA SER A 48 0.23 6.26 6.60
C SER A 48 -1.08 5.49 6.36
N ARG A 49 -1.32 4.45 7.16
CA ARG A 49 -2.49 3.56 7.02
C ARG A 49 -3.45 3.76 8.19
N PRO A 50 -4.77 3.87 7.95
CA PRO A 50 -5.74 3.91 9.04
C PRO A 50 -5.63 2.67 9.94
N PRO A 51 -5.76 2.84 11.28
CA PRO A 51 -5.76 1.73 12.21
C PRO A 51 -6.82 0.69 11.85
N ASN A 52 -6.44 -0.59 11.93
CA ASN A 52 -7.37 -1.70 11.76
C ASN A 52 -6.96 -2.88 12.65
N ALA A 53 -7.90 -3.77 12.94
CA ALA A 53 -7.67 -4.89 13.85
C ALA A 53 -6.54 -5.83 13.39
N GLY A 54 -6.36 -6.02 12.08
CA GLY A 54 -5.28 -6.84 11.54
C GLY A 54 -3.90 -6.24 11.84
N ALA A 55 -3.73 -4.93 11.67
CA ALA A 55 -2.50 -4.23 12.03
C ALA A 55 -2.18 -4.39 13.52
N THR A 56 -3.20 -4.32 14.38
CA THR A 56 -3.02 -4.48 15.83
C THR A 56 -2.67 -5.91 16.22
N LEU A 57 -3.45 -6.89 15.76
CA LEU A 57 -3.39 -8.27 16.22
C LEU A 57 -2.33 -9.11 15.51
N LEU A 58 -2.07 -8.85 14.23
CA LEU A 58 -1.19 -9.67 13.39
C LEU A 58 0.13 -8.97 13.06
N ALA A 59 0.17 -7.64 13.11
CA ALA A 59 1.28 -6.85 12.62
C ALA A 59 2.07 -6.14 13.75
N TYR A 60 2.17 -6.81 14.91
CA TYR A 60 2.93 -6.34 16.06
C TYR A 60 2.54 -4.91 16.49
N HIS A 61 1.24 -4.63 16.59
CA HIS A 61 0.74 -3.27 16.84
C HIS A 61 1.21 -2.25 15.80
N ALA A 62 1.04 -2.58 14.51
CA ALA A 62 1.44 -1.74 13.37
C ALA A 62 2.93 -1.36 13.37
N GLN A 63 3.80 -2.26 13.83
CA GLN A 63 5.24 -2.03 13.87
C GLN A 63 6.00 -2.69 12.71
N ASP A 64 5.29 -3.43 11.86
CA ASP A 64 5.79 -4.10 10.68
C ASP A 64 6.00 -3.14 9.48
N MET A 65 6.51 -3.67 8.36
CA MET A 65 6.77 -2.85 7.17
C MET A 65 5.50 -2.35 6.46
N VAL A 66 4.39 -3.09 6.56
CA VAL A 66 3.16 -2.82 5.78
C VAL A 66 2.26 -1.82 6.49
N PHE A 67 2.10 -1.92 7.81
CA PHE A 67 1.15 -1.08 8.57
C PHE A 67 1.80 0.03 9.39
N ALA A 68 3.13 0.08 9.54
CA ALA A 68 3.78 1.18 10.23
C ALA A 68 3.52 2.53 9.55
N ASP A 69 3.25 3.54 10.37
CA ASP A 69 3.11 4.91 9.91
C ASP A 69 4.39 5.41 9.23
N TYR A 70 4.21 6.31 8.27
CA TYR A 70 5.33 6.92 7.57
C TYR A 70 6.23 7.68 8.56
N GLY A 71 7.49 7.27 8.63
CA GLY A 71 8.44 7.81 9.60
C GLY A 71 9.78 7.10 9.54
N ALA A 72 10.65 7.36 10.52
CA ALA A 72 12.00 6.80 10.57
C ALA A 72 11.99 5.26 10.56
N ARG A 73 11.09 4.63 11.31
CA ARG A 73 10.92 3.18 11.36
C ARG A 73 10.55 2.60 9.99
N TRP A 74 9.49 3.12 9.37
CA TRP A 74 9.04 2.66 8.06
C TRP A 74 10.16 2.82 7.00
N LYS A 75 10.86 3.97 7.01
CA LYS A 75 12.00 4.23 6.10
C LYS A 75 13.13 3.22 6.29
N LEU A 76 13.47 2.87 7.54
CA LEU A 76 14.48 1.87 7.85
C LEU A 76 14.07 0.48 7.34
N LEU A 77 12.85 0.04 7.67
CA LEU A 77 12.33 -1.27 7.24
C LEU A 77 12.29 -1.36 5.71
N ARG A 78 11.80 -0.32 5.02
CA ARG A 78 11.79 -0.25 3.56
C ARG A 78 13.19 -0.36 2.96
N LYS A 79 14.18 0.33 3.56
CA LYS A 79 15.58 0.26 3.13
C LYS A 79 16.15 -1.16 3.29
N LEU A 80 15.92 -1.79 4.44
CA LEU A 80 16.39 -3.14 4.72
C LEU A 80 15.76 -4.16 3.75
N SER A 81 14.44 -4.11 3.55
CA SER A 81 13.76 -5.00 2.60
C SER A 81 14.24 -4.79 1.17
N ASN A 82 14.43 -3.55 0.72
CA ASN A 82 14.98 -3.28 -0.61
C ASN A 82 16.42 -3.75 -0.78
N LEU A 83 17.23 -3.72 0.28
CA LEU A 83 18.64 -4.12 0.19
C LEU A 83 18.81 -5.65 0.28
N HIS A 84 18.08 -6.29 1.20
CA HIS A 84 18.34 -7.67 1.60
C HIS A 84 17.29 -8.68 1.15
N MET A 85 16.06 -8.26 0.81
CA MET A 85 14.97 -9.18 0.44
C MET A 85 14.53 -9.02 -1.01
N LEU A 86 14.40 -7.79 -1.49
CA LEU A 86 13.87 -7.45 -2.82
C LEU A 86 14.93 -6.81 -3.73
N GLY A 87 16.17 -6.75 -3.26
CA GLY A 87 17.27 -6.12 -3.96
C GLY A 87 17.76 -6.94 -5.14
N GLY A 88 18.19 -6.26 -6.21
CA GLY A 88 18.68 -6.92 -7.42
C GLY A 88 19.89 -7.84 -7.18
N ARG A 89 20.64 -7.69 -6.08
CA ARG A 89 21.70 -8.65 -5.70
C ARG A 89 21.09 -9.99 -5.32
N LEU A 90 20.12 -10.01 -4.40
CA LEU A 90 19.48 -11.25 -3.95
C LEU A 90 18.78 -11.95 -5.12
N LEU A 91 17.97 -11.22 -5.90
CA LEU A 91 17.24 -11.79 -7.04
C LEU A 91 18.20 -12.45 -8.05
N ARG A 92 19.34 -11.83 -8.34
CA ARG A 92 20.36 -12.40 -9.23
C ARG A 92 21.07 -13.62 -8.66
N THR A 93 21.19 -13.71 -7.34
CA THR A 93 21.86 -14.84 -6.68
C THR A 93 20.92 -16.04 -6.55
N GLY A 94 19.64 -15.81 -6.22
CA GLY A 94 18.60 -16.85 -6.16
C GLY A 94 18.30 -17.47 -7.54
N LEU A 95 18.21 -16.66 -8.59
CA LEU A 95 18.07 -17.16 -9.96
C LEU A 95 19.28 -17.99 -10.42
N ARG A 96 20.48 -17.70 -9.90
CA ARG A 96 21.69 -18.47 -10.21
C ARG A 96 21.74 -19.81 -9.48
N SER A 97 21.25 -19.89 -8.24
CA SER A 97 21.16 -21.16 -7.52
C SER A 97 20.13 -22.11 -8.12
N GLU A 98 19.04 -21.60 -8.71
CA GLU A 98 18.02 -22.41 -9.39
C GLU A 98 18.45 -22.88 -10.79
N LEU A 99 19.32 -22.16 -11.48
CA LEU A 99 19.86 -22.56 -12.79
C LEU A 99 21.03 -23.55 -12.71
N LEU A 100 21.59 -23.76 -11.51
CA LEU A 100 22.71 -24.67 -11.25
C LEU A 100 22.29 -25.94 -10.47
N SER A 101 20.98 -26.13 -10.28
CA SER A 101 20.34 -27.31 -9.68
C SER A 101 19.44 -28.00 -10.69
#